data_AF-A0A7K2VES3-F1
#
_entry.id   AF-A0A7K2VES3-F1
#
_cell.length_a   1.000
_cell.length_b   1.000
_cell.length_c   1.000
_cell.angle_alpha   90.00
_cell.angle_beta   90.00
_cell.angle_gamma   90.00
#
_symmetry.space_group_name_H-M   'P 1'
#
loop_
_entity.id
_entity.type
_entity.pdbx_description
1 polymer ?
#
loop_
_entity_poly.entity_id
_entity_poly.type
_entity_poly.pdbx_seq_one_letter_code
_entity_poly.pdbx_strand_id
1 'polypeptide(L)'
;LDAAARLLAADPAAGQPHLTRWFEDERPLPATPHATVATAAQALLHTHRHGALDHLTEALIDSGHRRAVELLAVLAEDEPSAACRAVDRWARDEDPGRRATALVLARRTAPHTGTTGDRTLLRRAARALLARP
;
A
#
# COMPACT_ATOMS: atom_id res chain seq x y z
N LEU A 1 10.12 -12.60 -14.27
CA LEU A 1 9.23 -12.48 -13.09
C LEU A 1 9.76 -13.30 -11.92
N ASP A 2 10.19 -14.54 -12.12
CA ASP A 2 10.69 -15.43 -11.05
C ASP A 2 11.88 -14.86 -10.26
N ALA A 3 12.78 -14.11 -10.90
CA ALA A 3 13.86 -13.43 -10.19
C ALA A 3 13.32 -12.34 -9.23
N ALA A 4 12.29 -11.58 -9.65
CA ALA A 4 11.66 -10.57 -8.80
C ALA A 4 10.87 -11.21 -7.64
N ALA A 5 10.19 -12.33 -7.88
CA ALA A 5 9.53 -13.10 -6.82
C ALA A 5 10.54 -13.62 -5.78
N ARG A 6 11.68 -14.15 -6.23
CA ARG A 6 12.77 -14.59 -5.34
C ARG A 6 13.37 -13.43 -4.55
N LEU A 7 13.58 -12.27 -5.19
CA LEU A 7 14.05 -11.07 -4.50
C LEU A 7 13.06 -10.64 -3.41
N LEU A 8 11.77 -10.54 -3.73
CA LEU A 8 10.72 -10.20 -2.76
C LEU A 8 10.63 -11.21 -1.61
N ALA A 9 10.85 -12.49 -1.87
CA ALA A 9 10.84 -13.51 -0.82
C ALA A 9 12.06 -13.38 0.12
N ALA A 10 13.22 -12.97 -0.41
CA ALA A 10 14.45 -12.83 0.36
C ALA A 10 14.52 -11.49 1.12
N ASP A 11 14.15 -10.40 0.46
CA ASP A 11 14.15 -9.05 1.01
C ASP A 11 12.95 -8.23 0.47
N PRO A 12 11.77 -8.36 1.11
CA PRO A 12 10.59 -7.64 0.70
C PRO A 12 10.79 -6.12 0.75
N ALA A 13 11.45 -5.60 1.79
CA ALA A 13 11.60 -4.16 1.99
C ALA A 13 12.46 -3.50 0.91
N ALA A 14 13.51 -4.17 0.44
CA ALA A 14 14.31 -3.71 -0.70
C ALA A 14 13.60 -3.90 -2.04
N GLY A 15 12.89 -5.03 -2.23
CA GLY A 15 12.27 -5.36 -3.52
C GLY A 15 11.02 -4.53 -3.86
N GLN A 16 10.22 -4.17 -2.86
CA GLN A 16 8.92 -3.52 -3.08
C GLN A 16 9.03 -2.16 -3.81
N PRO A 17 9.91 -1.21 -3.42
CA PRO A 17 10.04 0.07 -4.14
C PRO A 17 10.51 -0.07 -5.59
N HIS A 18 11.23 -1.14 -5.93
CA HIS A 18 11.64 -1.38 -7.30
C HIS A 18 10.47 -1.80 -8.19
N LEU A 19 9.54 -2.59 -7.65
CA LEU A 19 8.36 -3.04 -8.40
C LEU A 19 7.31 -1.94 -8.58
N THR A 20 7.22 -0.96 -7.69
CA THR A 20 6.30 0.17 -7.91
C THR A 20 6.69 0.99 -9.14
N ARG A 21 7.99 1.04 -9.50
CA ARG A 21 8.46 1.67 -10.74
C ARG A 21 8.03 0.92 -12.01
N TRP A 22 7.65 -0.35 -11.90
CA TRP A 22 7.17 -1.13 -13.03
C TRP A 22 5.70 -0.87 -13.35
N PHE A 23 5.00 -0.09 -12.53
CA PHE A 23 3.59 0.20 -12.77
C PHE A 23 3.30 1.00 -14.05
N GLU A 24 4.30 1.68 -14.60
CA GLU A 24 4.21 2.38 -15.89
C GLU A 24 4.48 1.47 -17.10
N ASP A 25 4.96 0.25 -16.86
CA ASP A 25 5.37 -0.69 -17.92
C ASP A 25 4.18 -1.51 -18.42
N GLU A 26 3.50 -0.98 -19.44
CA GLU A 26 2.34 -1.64 -20.07
C GLU A 26 2.73 -2.65 -21.17
N ARG A 27 4.01 -3.05 -21.27
CA ARG A 27 4.42 -4.07 -22.23
C ARG A 27 3.74 -5.42 -21.89
N PRO A 28 3.11 -6.10 -22.86
CA PRO A 28 2.51 -7.41 -22.65
C PRO A 28 3.54 -8.48 -22.26
N LEU A 29 3.13 -9.44 -21.44
CA LEU A 29 3.96 -10.59 -21.10
C LEU A 29 3.94 -11.62 -22.24
N PRO A 30 5.10 -12.14 -22.68
CA PRO A 30 5.17 -13.09 -23.79
C PRO A 30 4.32 -14.36 -23.59
N ALA A 31 4.26 -14.88 -22.36
CA ALA A 31 3.51 -16.09 -22.02
C ALA A 31 2.03 -15.81 -21.68
N THR A 32 1.64 -14.55 -21.50
CA THR A 32 0.31 -14.15 -21.02
C THR A 32 -0.05 -12.78 -21.63
N PRO A 33 -0.42 -12.72 -22.92
CA PRO A 33 -0.52 -11.46 -23.66
C PRO A 33 -1.59 -10.48 -23.16
N HIS A 34 -2.51 -10.95 -22.32
CA HIS A 34 -3.53 -10.12 -21.66
C HIS A 34 -3.04 -9.49 -20.35
N ALA A 35 -1.87 -9.88 -19.86
CA ALA A 35 -1.20 -9.28 -18.71
C ALA A 35 -0.01 -8.44 -19.17
N THR A 36 0.21 -7.32 -18.49
CA THR A 36 1.37 -6.43 -18.68
C THR A 36 2.37 -6.58 -17.54
N VAL A 37 3.59 -6.08 -17.75
CA VAL A 37 4.61 -6.00 -16.68
C VAL A 37 4.04 -5.27 -15.45
N ALA A 38 3.29 -4.19 -15.65
CA ALA A 38 2.62 -3.46 -14.58
C ALA A 38 1.61 -4.31 -13.79
N THR A 39 0.75 -5.08 -14.48
CA THR A 39 -0.19 -5.99 -13.80
C THR A 39 0.54 -7.11 -13.04
N ALA A 40 1.65 -7.62 -13.57
CA ALA A 40 2.44 -8.64 -12.88
C ALA A 40 3.19 -8.08 -11.66
N ALA A 41 3.69 -6.86 -11.73
CA ALA A 41 4.29 -6.18 -10.58
C ALA A 41 3.28 -6.02 -9.45
N GLN A 42 2.05 -5.58 -9.76
CA GLN A 42 0.97 -5.46 -8.78
C GLN A 42 0.59 -6.82 -8.17
N ALA A 43 0.47 -7.87 -8.99
CA ALA A 43 0.19 -9.22 -8.51
C ALA A 43 1.30 -9.77 -7.61
N LEU A 44 2.57 -9.54 -7.94
CA LEU A 44 3.72 -9.94 -7.13
C LEU A 44 3.72 -9.22 -5.77
N LEU A 45 3.50 -7.90 -5.76
CA LEU A 45 3.42 -7.13 -4.52
C LEU A 45 2.27 -7.60 -3.63
N HIS A 46 1.09 -7.87 -4.20
CA HIS A 46 -0.04 -8.43 -3.45
C HIS A 46 0.28 -9.82 -2.90
N THR A 47 0.88 -10.70 -3.71
CA THR A 47 1.24 -12.07 -3.31
C THR A 47 2.25 -12.08 -2.15
N HIS A 48 3.26 -11.21 -2.22
CA HIS A 48 4.34 -11.13 -1.22
C HIS A 48 4.14 -10.06 -0.14
N ARG A 49 2.92 -9.52 0.00
CA ARG A 49 2.62 -8.35 0.86
C ARG A 49 3.04 -8.53 2.32
N HIS A 50 2.88 -9.74 2.87
CA HIS A 50 3.09 -10.02 4.30
C HIS A 50 4.54 -9.85 4.76
N GLY A 51 5.51 -9.87 3.84
CA GLY A 51 6.92 -9.81 4.21
C GLY A 51 7.36 -8.47 4.80
N ALA A 52 6.70 -7.36 4.41
CA ALA A 52 7.01 -6.03 4.93
C ALA A 52 5.85 -5.04 4.68
N LEU A 53 4.69 -5.27 5.29
CA LEU A 53 3.48 -4.49 5.02
C LEU A 53 3.64 -2.98 5.25
N ASP A 54 4.32 -2.57 6.32
CA ASP A 54 4.53 -1.14 6.60
C ASP A 54 5.41 -0.49 5.52
N HIS A 55 6.50 -1.14 5.10
CA HIS A 55 7.32 -0.67 3.98
C HIS A 55 6.55 -0.64 2.65
N LEU A 56 5.71 -1.65 2.41
CA LEU A 56 4.87 -1.70 1.22
C LEU A 56 3.95 -0.49 1.16
N THR A 57 3.27 -0.15 2.25
CA THR A 57 2.38 1.01 2.27
C THR A 57 3.12 2.32 1.96
N GLU A 58 4.33 2.52 2.51
CA GLU A 58 5.15 3.70 2.20
C GLU A 58 5.59 3.72 0.73
N ALA A 59 6.08 2.60 0.21
CA ALA A 59 6.50 2.50 -1.20
C ALA A 59 5.34 2.77 -2.18
N LEU A 60 4.11 2.37 -1.83
CA LEU A 60 2.92 2.60 -2.65
C LEU A 60 2.47 4.06 -2.63
N ILE A 61 2.46 4.72 -1.47
CA ILE A 61 2.09 6.13 -1.41
C ILE A 61 3.14 7.02 -2.10
N ASP A 62 4.43 6.68 -1.95
CA ASP A 62 5.53 7.41 -2.59
C ASP A 62 5.55 7.29 -4.10
N SER A 63 5.01 6.20 -4.65
CA SER A 63 4.99 6.02 -6.10
C SER A 63 4.03 6.97 -6.81
N GLY A 64 3.03 7.52 -6.10
CA GLY A 64 2.00 8.40 -6.67
C GLY A 64 1.16 7.78 -7.81
N HIS A 65 1.29 6.47 -8.04
CA HIS A 65 0.75 5.82 -9.22
C HIS A 65 -0.66 5.27 -8.96
N ARG A 66 -1.54 5.31 -9.97
CA ARG A 66 -2.93 4.82 -9.84
C ARG A 66 -3.02 3.37 -9.34
N ARG A 67 -2.19 2.48 -9.88
CA ARG A 67 -2.08 1.07 -9.45
C ARG A 67 -1.68 0.90 -7.99
N ALA A 68 -0.89 1.84 -7.47
CA ALA A 68 -0.52 1.82 -6.05
C ALA A 68 -1.71 2.17 -5.17
N VAL A 69 -2.55 3.12 -5.60
CA VAL A 69 -3.82 3.46 -4.91
C VAL A 69 -4.80 2.29 -4.95
N GLU A 70 -4.86 1.55 -6.07
CA GLU A 70 -5.66 0.33 -6.20
C GLU A 70 -5.18 -0.75 -5.22
N LEU A 71 -3.87 -0.99 -5.14
CA LEU A 71 -3.31 -1.96 -4.20
C LEU A 71 -3.49 -1.52 -2.73
N LEU A 72 -3.34 -0.24 -2.41
CA LEU A 72 -3.65 0.29 -1.08
C LEU A 72 -5.13 0.07 -0.69
N ALA A 73 -6.04 0.13 -1.66
CA ALA A 73 -7.45 -0.18 -1.42
C ALA A 73 -7.64 -1.66 -1.04
N VAL A 74 -7.00 -2.58 -1.78
CA VAL A 74 -7.04 -4.01 -1.48
C VAL A 74 -6.45 -4.29 -0.09
N LEU A 75 -5.31 -3.67 0.25
CA LEU A 75 -4.69 -3.83 1.58
C LEU A 75 -5.56 -3.29 2.73
N ALA A 76 -6.45 -2.32 2.48
CA ALA A 76 -7.37 -1.83 3.50
C ALA A 76 -8.37 -2.91 3.95
N GLU A 77 -8.71 -3.83 3.04
CA GLU A 77 -9.65 -4.93 3.27
C GLU A 77 -8.92 -6.18 3.78
N ASP A 78 -7.82 -6.57 3.10
CA ASP A 78 -7.06 -7.78 3.39
C ASP A 78 -6.21 -7.63 4.67
N GLU A 79 -5.64 -6.44 4.91
CA GLU A 79 -4.62 -6.19 5.95
C GLU A 79 -4.96 -4.96 6.82
N PRO A 80 -6.15 -4.93 7.47
CA PRO A 80 -6.69 -3.74 8.11
C PRO A 80 -5.79 -3.18 9.21
N SER A 81 -5.08 -4.03 9.95
CA SER A 81 -4.14 -3.57 10.98
C SER A 81 -2.92 -2.85 10.40
N ALA A 82 -2.41 -3.26 9.24
CA ALA A 82 -1.32 -2.55 8.58
C ALA A 82 -1.81 -1.21 8.01
N ALA A 83 -2.98 -1.20 7.37
CA ALA A 83 -3.60 0.02 6.86
C ALA A 83 -3.87 1.03 7.99
N CYS A 84 -4.34 0.59 9.17
CA CYS A 84 -4.51 1.47 10.33
C CYS A 84 -3.19 2.09 10.82
N ARG A 85 -2.07 1.34 10.80
CA ARG A 85 -0.74 1.89 11.15
C ARG A 85 -0.26 2.91 10.12
N ALA A 86 -0.46 2.64 8.83
CA ALA A 86 -0.12 3.57 7.76
C ALA A 86 -0.91 4.87 7.87
N VAL A 87 -2.25 4.78 8.00
CA VAL A 87 -3.15 5.92 8.23
C VAL A 87 -2.68 6.78 9.40
N ASP A 88 -2.34 6.13 10.51
CA ASP A 88 -1.91 6.83 11.71
C ASP A 88 -0.55 7.53 11.57
N ARG A 89 0.39 6.95 10.80
CA ARG A 89 1.63 7.63 10.42
C ARG A 89 1.33 8.84 9.53
N TRP A 90 0.59 8.64 8.44
CA TRP A 90 0.35 9.67 7.42
C TRP A 90 -0.52 10.81 7.91
N ALA A 91 -1.46 10.56 8.83
CA ALA A 91 -2.26 11.60 9.46
C ALA A 91 -1.42 12.68 10.19
N ARG A 92 -0.21 12.31 10.61
CA ARG A 92 0.74 13.18 11.32
C ARG A 92 1.85 13.72 10.41
N ASP A 93 1.87 13.28 9.16
CA ASP A 93 2.88 13.67 8.16
C ASP A 93 2.79 15.17 7.85
N GLU A 94 3.90 15.80 7.48
CA GLU A 94 3.97 17.20 7.10
C GLU A 94 3.36 17.45 5.72
N ASP A 95 3.44 16.46 4.82
CA ASP A 95 2.86 16.55 3.48
C ASP A 95 1.31 16.49 3.53
N PRO A 96 0.60 17.55 3.08
CA PRO A 96 -0.85 17.53 2.95
C PRO A 96 -1.38 16.42 2.04
N GLY A 97 -0.62 16.02 1.01
CA GLY A 97 -0.98 14.94 0.09
C GLY A 97 -1.08 13.59 0.79
N ARG A 98 -0.04 13.24 1.56
CA ARG A 98 -0.04 12.05 2.43
C ARG A 98 -1.19 12.07 3.44
N ARG A 99 -1.48 13.22 4.06
CA ARG A 99 -2.64 13.37 4.97
C ARG A 99 -3.98 13.13 4.27
N ALA A 100 -4.17 13.65 3.07
CA ALA A 100 -5.38 13.42 2.28
C ALA A 100 -5.57 11.95 1.91
N THR A 101 -4.49 11.28 1.52
CA THR A 101 -4.50 9.82 1.27
C THR A 101 -4.82 9.04 2.55
N ALA A 102 -4.32 9.47 3.70
CA ALA A 102 -4.65 8.88 5.00
C ALA A 102 -6.16 8.91 5.28
N LEU A 103 -6.85 10.02 4.98
CA LEU A 103 -8.31 10.13 5.11
C LEU A 103 -9.05 9.11 4.23
N VAL A 104 -8.65 8.99 2.96
CA VAL A 104 -9.27 8.05 2.02
C VAL A 104 -9.04 6.61 2.48
N LEU A 105 -7.81 6.27 2.87
CA LEU A 105 -7.48 4.93 3.33
C LEU A 105 -8.16 4.59 4.67
N ALA A 106 -8.28 5.54 5.59
CA ALA A 106 -8.99 5.37 6.86
C ALA A 106 -10.46 5.01 6.63
N ARG A 107 -11.13 5.70 5.70
CA ARG A 107 -12.54 5.42 5.35
C ARG A 107 -12.71 4.02 4.77
N ARG A 108 -11.77 3.57 3.93
CA ARG A 108 -11.78 2.21 3.36
C ARG A 108 -11.50 1.14 4.41
N THR A 109 -10.58 1.41 5.34
CA THR A 109 -10.17 0.42 6.35
C THR A 109 -11.18 0.26 7.49
N ALA A 110 -11.91 1.34 7.84
CA ALA A 110 -12.78 1.36 9.02
C ALA A 110 -13.78 0.18 9.13
N PRO A 111 -14.48 -0.25 8.05
CA PRO A 111 -15.39 -1.40 8.09
C PRO A 111 -14.70 -2.73 8.40
N HIS A 112 -13.39 -2.85 8.12
CA HIS A 112 -12.61 -4.08 8.26
C HIS A 112 -11.84 -4.16 9.58
N THR A 113 -11.99 -3.17 10.48
CA THR A 113 -11.27 -3.15 11.75
C THR A 113 -11.79 -4.18 12.75
N GLY A 114 -11.02 -5.28 12.91
CA GLY A 114 -11.35 -6.35 13.84
C GLY A 114 -10.96 -6.04 15.29
N THR A 115 -9.84 -5.34 15.51
CA THR A 115 -9.24 -5.22 16.83
C THR A 115 -9.46 -3.85 17.50
N THR A 116 -9.37 -3.81 18.83
CA THR A 116 -9.36 -2.55 19.59
C THR A 116 -8.13 -1.69 19.26
N GLY A 117 -7.00 -2.31 18.92
CA GLY A 117 -5.78 -1.62 18.49
C GLY A 117 -6.03 -0.81 17.22
N ASP A 118 -6.66 -1.42 16.21
CA ASP A 118 -6.97 -0.77 14.94
C ASP A 118 -7.87 0.45 15.13
N ARG A 119 -8.95 0.29 15.90
CA ARG A 119 -9.88 1.40 16.20
C ARG A 119 -9.20 2.54 16.96
N THR A 120 -8.24 2.21 17.83
CA THR A 120 -7.46 3.21 18.57
C THR A 120 -6.56 4.02 17.64
N LEU A 121 -5.90 3.35 16.69
CA LEU A 121 -5.10 4.01 15.65
C LEU A 121 -5.96 4.95 14.79
N LEU A 122 -7.10 4.49 14.28
CA LEU A 122 -8.00 5.33 13.48
C LEU A 122 -8.52 6.54 14.27
N ARG A 123 -8.86 6.35 15.55
CA ARG A 123 -9.28 7.46 16.42
C ARG A 123 -8.17 8.49 16.63
N ARG A 124 -6.92 8.03 16.81
CA ARG A 124 -5.74 8.91 16.95
C ARG A 124 -5.48 9.67 15.64
N ALA A 125 -5.54 8.98 14.51
CA ALA A 125 -5.39 9.58 13.19
C ALA A 125 -6.46 10.66 12.93
N ALA A 126 -7.74 10.37 13.21
CA ALA A 126 -8.83 11.32 13.05
C ALA A 126 -8.61 12.60 13.87
N ARG A 127 -8.16 12.45 15.13
CA ARG A 127 -7.82 13.61 15.98
C ARG A 127 -6.66 14.42 15.42
N ALA A 128 -5.61 13.76 14.93
CA ALA A 128 -4.46 14.45 14.33
C ALA A 128 -4.85 15.24 13.08
N LEU A 129 -5.72 14.67 12.24
CA LEU A 129 -6.24 15.32 11.03
C LEU A 129 -7.13 16.52 11.37
N LEU A 130 -8.03 16.40 12.36
CA LEU A 130 -8.92 17.49 12.79
C LEU A 130 -8.20 18.62 13.52
N ALA A 131 -7.06 18.35 14.13
CA ALA A 131 -6.26 19.37 14.81
C ALA A 131 -5.45 20.25 13.84
N ARG A 132 -5.47 19.94 12.54
CA ARG A 132 -4.76 20.70 11.51
C ARG A 132 -5.77 21.46 10.64
N PRO A 133 -5.66 22.80 10.53
CA PRO A 133 -6.56 23.63 9.73
C PRO A 133 -6.39 23.41 8.22
#